data_AF-A0A2H3BRJ3-F1
#
_entry.id   AF-A0A2H3BRJ3-F1
#
_cell.length_a   1.000
_cell.length_b   1.000
_cell.length_c   1.000
_cell.angle_alpha   90.00
_cell.angle_beta   90.00
_cell.angle_gamma   90.00
#
_symmetry.space_group_name_H-M   'P 1'
#
loop_
_entity.id
_entity.type
_entity.pdbx_description
1 polymer ?
#
loop_
_entity_poly.entity_id
_entity_poly.type
_entity_poly.pdbx_seq_one_letter_code
_entity_poly.pdbx_strand_id
1 'polypeptide(L)'
;MLDPSPQLIGRGSFASVYVILASLVAFKEVQSEADAPQLQAECDTLAQVYESCHPDSFFSLPRPLAYNDPRDSHSFRRLAQSPSRPVRTGLTRRLRPLRVVALRSFAAFGRPAFAMERIHALPTEVSARIREQFYPAGAPDKGPSLLRLFFGSDFANSNVTGTFLDVTRYRQLASSEEGIADGLPSAEIVAEAMGHILGRIQVLGRYDGRGIKFVLGGNGYSGFEFYVIDFHQVRRWDCTVETVGQLVDAYKSIKMYLPFPRRGNREYEAFRYGYRAAYSDHPGIADEFLDGIEVL
;
A
#
# COMPACT_ATOMS: atom_id res chain seq x y z
N MET A 1 -8.73 -21.89 25.59
CA MET A 1 -9.57 -20.92 24.86
C MET A 1 -8.65 -19.95 24.14
N LEU A 2 -8.86 -19.68 22.86
CA LEU A 2 -8.12 -18.62 22.17
C LEU A 2 -8.59 -17.27 22.71
N ASP A 3 -7.67 -16.44 23.17
CA ASP A 3 -7.96 -15.08 23.64
C ASP A 3 -8.34 -14.20 22.43
N PRO A 4 -9.57 -13.65 22.37
CA PRO A 4 -10.01 -12.77 21.29
C PRO A 4 -9.42 -11.36 21.38
N SER A 5 -8.40 -11.13 22.20
CA SER A 5 -7.75 -9.84 22.34
C SER A 5 -7.13 -9.35 21.01
N PRO A 6 -7.28 -8.05 20.67
CA PRO A 6 -6.60 -7.45 19.52
C PRO A 6 -5.09 -7.50 19.67
N GLN A 7 -4.41 -8.09 18.69
CA GLN A 7 -2.96 -8.10 18.59
C GLN A 7 -2.50 -6.92 17.71
N LEU A 8 -1.65 -6.05 18.26
CA LEU A 8 -1.04 -4.94 17.52
C LEU A 8 -0.05 -5.48 16.48
N ILE A 9 -0.24 -5.12 15.21
CA ILE A 9 0.63 -5.51 14.08
C ILE A 9 1.31 -4.32 13.40
N GLY A 10 0.86 -3.10 13.69
CA GLY A 10 1.51 -1.89 13.19
C GLY A 10 1.06 -0.67 13.99
N ARG A 11 1.96 0.31 14.14
CA ARG A 11 1.65 1.57 14.82
C ARG A 11 2.27 2.73 14.07
N GLY A 12 1.46 3.74 13.79
CA GLY A 12 1.87 5.03 13.26
C GLY A 12 1.44 6.17 14.18
N SER A 13 1.79 7.39 13.80
CA SER A 13 1.37 8.61 14.49
C SER A 13 -0.14 8.82 14.45
N PHE A 14 -0.79 8.47 13.33
CA PHE A 14 -2.23 8.62 13.14
C PHE A 14 -3.06 7.48 13.76
N ALA A 15 -2.62 6.24 13.59
CA ALA A 15 -3.41 5.07 13.97
C ALA A 15 -2.56 3.86 14.37
N SER A 16 -3.17 2.93 15.08
CA SER A 16 -2.69 1.57 15.33
C SER A 16 -3.45 0.59 14.45
N VAL A 17 -2.79 -0.48 14.02
CA VAL A 17 -3.37 -1.56 13.22
C VAL A 17 -3.32 -2.86 14.02
N TYR A 18 -4.46 -3.53 14.14
CA TYR A 18 -4.64 -4.74 14.93
C TYR A 18 -5.19 -5.89 14.11
N VAL A 19 -4.98 -7.11 14.59
CA VAL A 19 -5.66 -8.33 14.13
C VAL A 19 -6.25 -9.06 15.32
N ILE A 20 -7.39 -9.70 15.14
CA ILE A 20 -8.03 -10.55 16.16
C ILE A 20 -7.88 -12.00 15.72
N LEU A 21 -7.42 -12.90 16.61
CA LEU A 21 -7.37 -14.36 16.40
C LEU A 21 -6.73 -14.83 15.08
N ALA A 22 -5.60 -14.22 14.69
CA ALA A 22 -4.94 -14.47 13.40
C ALA A 22 -5.88 -14.31 12.18
N SER A 23 -6.97 -13.57 12.33
CA SER A 23 -7.97 -13.40 11.27
C SER A 23 -7.36 -12.75 10.04
N LEU A 24 -8.10 -12.90 8.94
CA LEU A 24 -7.79 -12.27 7.68
C LEU A 24 -8.25 -10.80 7.65
N VAL A 25 -8.78 -10.26 8.76
CA VAL A 25 -9.23 -8.88 8.88
C VAL A 25 -8.25 -8.11 9.76
N ALA A 26 -7.86 -6.93 9.29
CA ALA A 26 -7.12 -5.97 10.08
C ALA A 26 -8.05 -4.81 10.47
N PHE A 27 -7.82 -4.24 11.65
CA PHE A 27 -8.56 -3.09 12.18
C PHE A 27 -7.60 -1.92 12.33
N LYS A 28 -7.90 -0.78 11.72
CA LYS A 28 -7.16 0.47 11.90
C LYS A 28 -7.94 1.35 12.86
N GLU A 29 -7.38 1.61 14.05
CA GLU A 29 -7.96 2.44 15.12
C GLU A 29 -7.12 3.72 15.27
N VAL A 30 -7.76 4.88 15.35
CA VAL A 30 -7.07 6.17 15.55
C VAL A 30 -6.36 6.26 16.89
N GLN A 31 -5.25 7.01 16.96
CA GLN A 31 -4.61 7.34 18.23
C GLN A 31 -5.41 8.38 19.03
N SER A 32 -6.07 9.32 18.35
CA SER A 32 -6.91 10.35 18.97
C SER A 32 -8.33 10.27 18.46
N GLU A 33 -9.31 10.42 19.36
CA GLU A 33 -10.72 10.51 19.01
C GLU A 33 -11.06 11.70 18.08
N ALA A 34 -10.25 12.77 18.14
CA ALA A 34 -10.38 13.92 17.26
C ALA A 34 -10.14 13.57 15.78
N ASP A 35 -9.45 12.46 15.51
CA ASP A 35 -9.10 12.00 14.17
C ASP A 35 -10.21 11.16 13.52
N ALA A 36 -11.35 10.95 14.19
CA ALA A 36 -12.52 10.23 13.66
C ALA A 36 -12.90 10.66 12.23
N PRO A 37 -13.10 11.96 11.94
CA PRO A 37 -13.50 12.40 10.61
C PRO A 37 -12.47 12.05 9.54
N GLN A 38 -11.17 12.16 9.89
CA GLN A 38 -10.08 11.80 8.97
C GLN A 38 -10.04 10.29 8.71
N LEU A 39 -10.26 9.46 9.74
CA LEU A 39 -10.32 8.00 9.58
C LEU A 39 -11.51 7.58 8.71
N GLN A 40 -12.67 8.21 8.90
CA GLN A 40 -13.84 7.96 8.08
C GLN A 40 -13.58 8.35 6.61
N ALA A 41 -12.98 9.53 6.38
CA ALA A 41 -12.60 9.99 5.05
C ALA A 41 -11.57 9.06 4.37
N GLU A 42 -10.60 8.52 5.12
CA GLU A 42 -9.68 7.50 4.61
C GLU A 42 -10.43 6.23 4.20
N CYS A 43 -11.36 5.76 5.04
CA CYS A 43 -12.16 4.57 4.78
C CYS A 43 -13.02 4.72 3.50
N ASP A 44 -13.65 5.89 3.32
CA ASP A 44 -14.45 6.21 2.14
C ASP A 44 -13.59 6.34 0.88
N THR A 45 -12.44 7.00 1.01
CA THR A 45 -11.49 7.15 -0.11
C THR A 45 -10.95 5.80 -0.55
N LEU A 46 -10.55 4.94 0.39
CA LEU A 46 -10.08 3.60 0.09
C LEU A 46 -11.18 2.77 -0.59
N ALA A 47 -12.45 2.93 -0.22
CA ALA A 47 -13.57 2.25 -0.88
C ALA A 47 -13.70 2.69 -2.34
N GLN A 48 -13.70 3.99 -2.59
CA GLN A 48 -13.76 4.56 -3.94
C GLN A 48 -12.55 4.14 -4.80
N VAL A 49 -11.33 4.24 -4.26
CA VAL A 49 -10.10 3.86 -4.96
C VAL A 49 -10.07 2.35 -5.23
N TYR A 50 -10.52 1.52 -4.27
CA TYR A 50 -10.64 0.08 -4.48
C TYR A 50 -11.57 -0.24 -5.65
N GLU A 51 -12.74 0.39 -5.72
CA GLU A 51 -13.71 0.15 -6.80
C GLU A 51 -13.20 0.61 -8.17
N SER A 52 -12.64 1.81 -8.26
CA SER A 52 -12.20 2.38 -9.53
C SER A 52 -10.84 1.86 -10.02
N CYS A 53 -9.90 1.59 -9.10
CA CYS A 53 -8.49 1.42 -9.45
C CYS A 53 -8.01 -0.03 -9.33
N HIS A 54 -8.61 -0.84 -8.45
CA HIS A 54 -8.17 -2.22 -8.22
C HIS A 54 -8.28 -3.16 -9.44
N PRO A 55 -9.30 -3.06 -10.33
CA PRO A 55 -9.42 -3.99 -11.45
C PRO A 55 -8.15 -4.05 -12.31
N ASP A 56 -7.59 -5.25 -12.47
CA ASP A 56 -6.39 -5.56 -13.28
C ASP A 56 -5.11 -4.80 -12.88
N SER A 57 -5.05 -4.27 -11.65
CA SER A 57 -3.83 -3.66 -11.11
C SER A 57 -2.86 -4.73 -10.61
N PHE A 58 -1.56 -4.51 -10.85
CA PHE A 58 -0.47 -5.28 -10.25
C PHE A 58 -0.37 -5.05 -8.73
N PHE A 59 -0.53 -3.80 -8.29
CA PHE A 59 -0.60 -3.47 -6.87
C PHE A 59 -2.00 -3.72 -6.33
N SER A 60 -2.09 -4.52 -5.28
CA SER A 60 -3.30 -4.75 -4.52
C SER A 60 -3.62 -3.58 -3.59
N LEU A 61 -4.92 -3.38 -3.35
CA LEU A 61 -5.45 -2.40 -2.42
C LEU A 61 -6.14 -3.16 -1.30
N PRO A 62 -5.85 -2.88 -0.02
CA PRO A 62 -6.62 -3.46 1.08
C PRO A 62 -8.09 -3.07 0.94
N ARG A 63 -8.95 -4.06 0.80
CA ARG A 63 -10.38 -3.80 0.67
C ARG A 63 -10.95 -3.32 2.01
N PRO A 64 -11.61 -2.16 2.07
CA PRO A 64 -12.29 -1.74 3.29
C PRO A 64 -13.60 -2.52 3.44
N LEU A 65 -13.95 -2.89 4.67
CA LEU A 65 -15.05 -3.82 4.97
C LEU A 65 -16.15 -3.16 5.81
N ALA A 66 -15.77 -2.41 6.85
CA ALA A 66 -16.71 -1.74 7.73
C ALA A 66 -16.03 -0.61 8.51
N TYR A 67 -16.80 0.39 8.94
CA TYR A 67 -16.39 1.46 9.84
C TYR A 67 -17.28 1.45 11.09
N ASN A 68 -16.72 1.85 12.23
CA ASN A 68 -17.46 2.06 13.47
C ASN A 68 -16.80 3.17 14.32
N ASP A 69 -17.62 4.10 14.81
CA ASP A 69 -17.28 5.01 15.91
C ASP A 69 -18.08 4.58 17.16
N PRO A 70 -17.44 4.05 18.22
CA PRO A 70 -18.15 3.56 19.40
C PRO A 70 -18.96 4.64 20.15
N ARG A 71 -18.75 5.93 19.84
CA ARG A 71 -19.47 7.05 20.44
C ARG A 71 -20.81 7.34 19.76
N ASP A 72 -20.99 6.86 18.54
CA ASP A 72 -22.23 7.00 17.78
C ASP A 72 -22.80 5.61 17.45
N SER A 73 -23.89 5.24 18.11
CA SER A 73 -24.58 3.95 17.92
C SER A 73 -25.07 3.69 16.49
N HIS A 74 -25.17 4.73 15.66
CA HIS A 74 -25.59 4.65 14.26
C HIS A 74 -24.42 4.69 13.27
N SER A 75 -23.18 4.87 13.75
CA SER A 75 -21.99 5.00 12.91
C SER A 75 -21.56 3.70 12.23
N PHE A 76 -22.00 2.55 12.76
CA PHE A 76 -21.63 1.26 12.20
C PHE A 76 -22.15 1.14 10.76
N ARG A 77 -21.22 1.07 9.82
CA ARG A 77 -21.55 0.92 8.40
C ARG A 77 -20.71 -0.19 7.80
N ARG A 78 -21.39 -1.19 7.21
CA ARG A 78 -20.75 -2.14 6.30
C ARG A 78 -20.61 -1.49 4.94
N LEU A 79 -19.44 -1.64 4.34
CA LEU A 79 -19.20 -1.15 2.99
C LEU A 79 -19.68 -2.18 1.98
N ALA A 80 -20.17 -1.70 0.84
CA ALA A 80 -20.76 -2.55 -0.19
C ALA A 80 -19.76 -3.62 -0.62
N GLN A 81 -20.26 -4.85 -0.73
CA GLN A 81 -19.40 -5.94 -1.14
C GLN A 81 -19.19 -5.92 -2.67
N SER A 82 -18.26 -5.10 -3.19
CA SER A 82 -17.76 -5.30 -4.55
C SER A 82 -17.30 -6.76 -4.74
N PRO A 83 -17.70 -7.47 -5.81
CA PRO A 83 -17.40 -8.90 -5.95
C PRO A 83 -15.88 -9.12 -5.83
N SER A 84 -15.48 -10.00 -4.92
CA SER A 84 -14.08 -10.36 -4.73
C SER A 84 -13.52 -10.91 -6.04
N ARG A 85 -12.61 -10.17 -6.69
CA ARG A 85 -11.98 -10.66 -7.93
C ARG A 85 -11.02 -11.83 -7.62
N PRO A 86 -10.79 -12.72 -8.60
CA PRO A 86 -9.84 -13.81 -8.45
C PRO A 86 -8.41 -13.26 -8.35
N VAL A 87 -7.64 -13.75 -7.39
CA VAL A 87 -6.20 -13.48 -7.33
C VAL A 87 -5.54 -14.16 -8.54
N ARG A 88 -4.85 -13.42 -9.41
CA ARG A 88 -3.98 -13.99 -10.44
C ARG A 88 -2.71 -14.52 -9.78
N THR A 89 -2.80 -15.71 -9.22
CA THR A 89 -1.62 -16.59 -9.08
C THR A 89 -1.66 -17.55 -10.26
N GLY A 90 -0.51 -17.82 -10.87
CA GLY A 90 -0.40 -18.72 -12.01
C GLY A 90 -1.27 -19.96 -11.83
N LEU A 91 -2.17 -20.18 -12.80
CA LEU A 91 -2.99 -21.38 -13.02
C LEU A 91 -4.26 -21.63 -12.19
N THR A 92 -4.65 -20.85 -11.18
CA THR A 92 -6.02 -21.03 -10.60
C THR A 92 -6.74 -19.75 -10.17
N ARG A 93 -7.98 -19.62 -10.68
CA ARG A 93 -8.95 -18.56 -10.39
C ARG A 93 -9.57 -18.79 -8.99
N ARG A 94 -8.98 -18.25 -7.92
CA ARG A 94 -9.58 -18.34 -6.57
C ARG A 94 -10.34 -17.06 -6.21
N LEU A 95 -11.67 -17.16 -6.09
CA LEU A 95 -12.52 -16.11 -5.49
C LEU A 95 -12.06 -15.88 -4.04
N ARG A 96 -11.80 -14.64 -3.64
CA ARG A 96 -11.61 -14.33 -2.21
C ARG A 96 -12.97 -14.53 -1.51
N PRO A 97 -13.06 -15.25 -0.38
CA PRO A 97 -14.32 -15.41 0.34
C PRO A 97 -14.92 -14.06 0.71
N LEU A 98 -16.24 -13.90 0.60
CA LEU A 98 -16.92 -12.73 1.13
C LEU A 98 -16.71 -12.68 2.65
N ARG A 99 -16.15 -11.58 3.13
CA ARG A 99 -15.86 -11.39 4.56
C ARG A 99 -16.94 -10.54 5.18
N VAL A 100 -17.63 -11.13 6.16
CA VAL A 100 -18.66 -10.42 6.92
C VAL A 100 -18.06 -9.94 8.23
N VAL A 101 -17.93 -8.62 8.36
CA VAL A 101 -17.56 -7.98 9.63
C VAL A 101 -18.85 -7.57 10.32
N ALA A 102 -19.08 -8.11 11.53
CA ALA A 102 -20.21 -7.74 12.38
C ALA A 102 -19.80 -6.64 13.37
N LEU A 103 -20.76 -5.84 13.85
CA LEU A 103 -20.53 -4.80 14.86
C LEU A 103 -19.78 -5.34 16.10
N ARG A 104 -20.13 -6.54 16.58
CA ARG A 104 -19.43 -7.20 17.69
C ARG A 104 -17.92 -7.38 17.50
N SER A 105 -17.44 -7.39 16.25
CA SER A 105 -16.00 -7.47 15.96
C SER A 105 -15.26 -6.19 16.36
N PHE A 106 -15.99 -5.09 16.56
CA PHE A 106 -15.46 -3.82 17.02
C PHE A 106 -15.49 -3.66 18.55
N ALA A 107 -16.03 -4.63 19.29
CA ALA A 107 -16.24 -4.51 20.73
C ALA A 107 -14.95 -4.29 21.55
N ALA A 108 -13.79 -4.63 20.98
CA ALA A 108 -12.49 -4.48 21.62
C ALA A 108 -11.82 -3.11 21.35
N PHE A 109 -12.43 -2.23 20.55
CA PHE A 109 -11.87 -0.92 20.22
C PHE A 109 -12.65 0.18 20.95
N GLY A 110 -11.93 0.98 21.74
CA GLY A 110 -12.50 2.10 22.47
C GLY A 110 -12.59 3.38 21.64
N ARG A 111 -11.99 3.39 20.44
CA ARG A 111 -11.93 4.55 19.55
C ARG A 111 -12.46 4.19 18.16
N PRO A 112 -12.73 5.21 17.32
CA PRO A 112 -13.08 5.01 15.92
C PRO A 112 -12.12 4.06 15.22
N ALA A 113 -12.67 3.08 14.51
CA ALA A 113 -11.90 2.11 13.77
C ALA A 113 -12.60 1.71 12.47
N PHE A 114 -11.82 1.32 11.46
CA PHE A 114 -12.35 0.59 10.31
C PHE A 114 -11.63 -0.73 10.12
N ALA A 115 -12.40 -1.71 9.64
CA ALA A 115 -11.96 -3.04 9.29
C ALA A 115 -11.62 -3.10 7.79
N MET A 116 -10.53 -3.76 7.45
CA MET A 116 -10.09 -3.99 6.07
C MET A 116 -9.49 -5.38 5.89
N GLU A 117 -9.32 -5.80 4.64
CA GLU A 117 -8.52 -6.99 4.34
C GLU A 117 -7.11 -6.83 4.89
N ARG A 118 -6.68 -7.84 5.65
CA ARG A 118 -5.33 -7.88 6.22
C ARG A 118 -4.31 -8.10 5.12
N ILE A 119 -3.26 -7.29 5.13
CA ILE A 119 -2.01 -7.59 4.44
C ILE A 119 -1.26 -8.63 5.26
N HIS A 120 -0.94 -9.76 4.64
CA HIS A 120 -0.20 -10.82 5.32
C HIS A 120 1.27 -10.43 5.50
N ALA A 121 1.85 -10.89 6.61
CA ALA A 121 3.28 -10.73 6.83
C ALA A 121 4.05 -11.53 5.77
N LEU A 122 5.28 -11.09 5.47
CA LEU A 122 6.22 -11.87 4.69
C LEU A 122 6.45 -13.26 5.31
N PRO A 123 6.74 -14.29 4.48
CA PRO A 123 7.16 -15.59 4.99
C PRO A 123 8.32 -15.47 5.97
N THR A 124 8.32 -16.28 7.02
CA THR A 124 9.29 -16.17 8.12
C THR A 124 10.73 -16.31 7.64
N GLU A 125 10.96 -17.20 6.67
CA GLU A 125 12.24 -17.46 6.03
C GLU A 125 12.75 -16.22 5.29
N VAL A 126 11.86 -15.55 4.55
CA VAL A 126 12.17 -14.31 3.83
C VAL A 126 12.49 -13.20 4.83
N SER A 127 11.67 -13.03 5.87
CA SER A 127 11.90 -12.04 6.93
C SER A 127 13.23 -12.26 7.67
N ALA A 128 13.59 -13.53 7.94
CA ALA A 128 14.86 -13.88 8.58
C ALA A 128 16.06 -13.54 7.68
N ARG A 129 15.98 -13.83 6.38
CA ARG A 129 17.06 -13.49 5.45
C ARG A 129 17.24 -11.99 5.25
N ILE A 130 16.14 -11.25 5.09
CA ILE A 130 16.21 -9.77 5.00
C ILE A 130 16.88 -9.20 6.24
N ARG A 131 16.58 -9.77 7.41
CA ARG A 131 17.23 -9.41 8.66
C ARG A 131 18.73 -9.69 8.59
N GLU A 132 19.14 -10.92 8.28
CA GLU A 132 20.55 -11.30 8.19
C GLU A 132 21.34 -10.44 7.21
N GLN A 133 20.73 -10.08 6.08
CA GLN A 133 21.38 -9.35 5.01
C GLN A 133 21.43 -7.82 5.24
N PHE A 134 20.38 -7.24 5.83
CA PHE A 134 20.22 -5.78 5.85
C PHE A 134 20.13 -5.16 7.24
N TYR A 135 20.07 -5.95 8.32
CA TYR A 135 20.01 -5.43 9.68
C TYR A 135 21.40 -5.50 10.33
N PRO A 136 21.79 -4.48 11.12
CA PRO A 136 23.05 -4.51 11.84
C PRO A 136 23.03 -5.56 12.95
N ALA A 137 24.23 -6.01 13.34
CA ALA A 137 24.40 -6.84 14.52
C ALA A 137 23.77 -6.17 15.75
N GLY A 138 23.01 -6.93 16.54
CA GLY A 138 22.30 -6.44 17.73
C GLY A 138 20.89 -5.89 17.48
N ALA A 139 20.38 -5.92 16.25
CA ALA A 139 18.97 -5.60 16.00
C ALA A 139 18.01 -6.62 16.68
N PRO A 140 16.77 -6.24 17.07
CA PRO A 140 15.85 -7.15 17.78
C PRO A 140 15.47 -8.35 16.92
N ASP A 141 15.53 -9.59 17.43
CA ASP A 141 15.44 -10.88 16.69
C ASP A 141 14.35 -11.05 15.64
N LYS A 142 13.29 -10.24 15.70
CA LYS A 142 12.19 -10.29 14.75
C LYS A 142 12.55 -9.56 13.44
N GLY A 143 12.43 -10.28 12.31
CA GLY A 143 12.52 -9.69 10.98
C GLY A 143 11.30 -8.82 10.62
N PRO A 144 11.34 -8.10 9.48
CA PRO A 144 10.25 -7.22 9.07
C PRO A 144 9.02 -8.04 8.66
N SER A 145 7.83 -7.60 9.09
CA SER A 145 6.57 -8.20 8.63
C SER A 145 6.14 -7.68 7.26
N LEU A 146 6.47 -6.42 6.95
CA LEU A 146 6.23 -5.77 5.66
C LEU A 146 7.46 -4.93 5.31
N LEU A 147 7.67 -4.67 4.02
CA LEU A 147 8.74 -3.81 3.54
C LEU A 147 8.15 -2.66 2.74
N ARG A 148 8.60 -1.43 2.99
CA ARG A 148 8.27 -0.28 2.17
C ARG A 148 9.20 -0.21 0.95
N LEU A 149 8.65 0.03 -0.23
CA LEU A 149 9.44 0.16 -1.45
C LEU A 149 9.85 1.62 -1.62
N PHE A 150 11.14 1.92 -1.46
CA PHE A 150 11.70 3.26 -1.51
C PHE A 150 12.53 3.43 -2.79
N PHE A 151 11.89 3.38 -3.96
CA PHE A 151 12.61 3.36 -5.24
C PHE A 151 13.20 4.73 -5.63
N GLY A 152 12.84 5.81 -4.93
CA GLY A 152 13.33 7.16 -5.17
C GLY A 152 14.42 7.63 -4.21
N SER A 153 14.92 6.72 -3.38
CA SER A 153 15.92 7.03 -2.37
C SER A 153 17.09 6.07 -2.50
N ASP A 154 18.30 6.62 -2.47
CA ASP A 154 19.52 5.84 -2.42
C ASP A 154 20.03 5.80 -0.97
N PHE A 155 20.00 4.62 -0.36
CA PHE A 155 20.46 4.39 1.00
C PHE A 155 21.81 3.69 1.04
N ALA A 156 22.57 3.65 -0.06
CA ALA A 156 23.86 2.97 -0.16
C ALA A 156 24.83 3.28 1.00
N ASN A 157 24.72 4.47 1.61
CA ASN A 157 25.57 4.90 2.72
C ASN A 157 24.84 5.14 4.05
N SER A 158 23.57 4.71 4.17
CA SER A 158 22.78 4.99 5.36
C SER A 158 22.73 3.79 6.30
N ASN A 159 23.03 4.01 7.58
CA ASN A 159 22.82 3.04 8.67
C ASN A 159 21.32 2.81 8.98
N VAL A 160 20.42 3.17 8.06
CA VAL A 160 18.99 3.14 8.32
C VAL A 160 18.56 1.67 8.35
N THR A 161 18.13 1.25 9.53
CA THR A 161 17.69 -0.10 9.81
C THR A 161 16.29 -0.34 9.25
N GLY A 162 16.17 -1.44 8.50
CA GLY A 162 15.10 -2.41 8.72
C GLY A 162 13.64 -1.93 8.69
N THR A 163 13.12 -1.67 7.49
CA THR A 163 11.71 -1.88 7.05
C THR A 163 11.47 -1.39 5.62
N PHE A 164 12.52 -1.06 4.86
CA PHE A 164 12.40 -0.55 3.49
C PHE A 164 13.38 -1.24 2.54
N LEU A 165 13.02 -1.25 1.27
CA LEU A 165 13.79 -1.74 0.14
C LEU A 165 13.95 -0.60 -0.87
N ASP A 166 15.16 -0.07 -1.00
CA ASP A 166 15.53 0.65 -2.21
C ASP A 166 15.72 -0.31 -3.39
N VAL A 167 15.97 0.24 -4.57
CA VAL A 167 16.15 -0.54 -5.80
C VAL A 167 17.31 -1.53 -5.67
N THR A 168 18.41 -1.14 -5.02
CA THR A 168 19.61 -1.98 -4.87
C THR A 168 19.32 -3.19 -3.99
N ARG A 169 18.73 -2.97 -2.80
CA ARG A 169 18.33 -4.03 -1.87
C ARG A 169 17.23 -4.92 -2.47
N TYR A 170 16.28 -4.33 -3.20
CA TYR A 170 15.26 -5.09 -3.91
C TYR A 170 15.88 -6.03 -4.94
N ARG A 171 16.83 -5.55 -5.75
CA ARG A 171 17.53 -6.38 -6.73
C ARG A 171 18.32 -7.51 -6.06
N GLN A 172 19.04 -7.23 -4.99
CA GLN A 172 19.79 -8.25 -4.24
C GLN A 172 18.86 -9.31 -3.64
N LEU A 173 17.69 -8.92 -3.15
CA LEU A 173 16.67 -9.85 -2.67
C LEU A 173 16.12 -10.71 -3.82
N ALA A 174 15.77 -10.08 -4.95
CA ALA A 174 15.21 -10.76 -6.12
C ALA A 174 16.21 -11.66 -6.87
N SER A 175 17.52 -11.41 -6.73
CA SER A 175 18.58 -12.18 -7.37
C SER A 175 19.21 -13.26 -6.47
N SER A 176 18.61 -13.58 -5.32
CA SER A 176 19.25 -14.49 -4.35
C SER A 176 19.37 -15.91 -4.93
N GLU A 177 20.59 -16.45 -4.96
CA GLU A 177 20.92 -17.78 -5.54
C GLU A 177 20.18 -18.96 -4.86
N GLU A 178 19.64 -18.75 -3.66
CA GLU A 178 18.92 -19.78 -2.90
C GLU A 178 17.42 -19.86 -3.23
N GLY A 179 16.93 -19.06 -4.19
CA GLY A 179 15.56 -19.13 -4.69
C GLY A 179 14.46 -18.70 -3.71
N ILE A 180 14.82 -18.13 -2.56
CA ILE A 180 13.89 -17.73 -1.49
C ILE A 180 12.92 -16.63 -1.92
N ALA A 181 13.33 -15.83 -2.91
CA ALA A 181 12.50 -14.81 -3.53
C ALA A 181 12.23 -15.11 -5.02
N ASP A 182 12.34 -16.38 -5.42
CA ASP A 182 11.99 -16.81 -6.78
C ASP A 182 10.55 -16.39 -7.09
N GLY A 183 10.40 -15.60 -8.14
CA GLY A 183 9.11 -15.04 -8.55
C GLY A 183 8.89 -13.58 -8.15
N LEU A 184 9.83 -12.92 -7.46
CA LEU A 184 9.83 -11.45 -7.45
C LEU A 184 10.10 -10.91 -8.86
N PRO A 185 9.28 -9.98 -9.37
CA PRO A 185 9.51 -9.37 -10.67
C PRO A 185 10.72 -8.43 -10.65
N SER A 186 11.21 -8.04 -11.83
CA SER A 186 12.30 -7.06 -11.91
C SER A 186 11.88 -5.70 -11.34
N ALA A 187 12.86 -4.90 -10.93
CA ALA A 187 12.60 -3.56 -10.39
C ALA A 187 11.86 -2.67 -11.41
N GLU A 188 12.13 -2.83 -12.70
CA GLU A 188 11.48 -2.10 -13.79
C GLU A 188 9.99 -2.47 -13.90
N ILE A 189 9.64 -3.76 -13.79
CA ILE A 189 8.23 -4.19 -13.77
C ILE A 189 7.49 -3.60 -12.56
N VAL A 190 8.12 -3.59 -11.39
CA VAL A 190 7.55 -2.97 -10.18
C VAL A 190 7.38 -1.47 -10.37
N ALA A 191 8.37 -0.80 -10.95
CA ALA A 191 8.35 0.63 -11.20
C ALA A 191 7.27 1.04 -12.22
N GLU A 192 7.12 0.28 -13.30
CA GLU A 192 6.01 0.43 -14.25
C GLU A 192 4.66 0.31 -13.54
N ALA A 193 4.50 -0.74 -12.73
CA ALA A 193 3.29 -0.95 -11.96
C ALA A 193 3.03 0.19 -10.94
N MET A 194 4.07 0.79 -10.35
CA MET A 194 3.94 1.95 -9.45
C MET A 194 3.38 3.15 -10.21
N GLY A 195 3.90 3.43 -11.41
CA GLY A 195 3.38 4.49 -12.28
C GLY A 195 1.94 4.25 -12.67
N HIS A 196 1.62 3.04 -13.10
CA HIS A 196 0.27 2.68 -13.51
C HIS A 196 -0.76 2.83 -12.38
N ILE A 197 -0.49 2.30 -11.18
CA ILE A 197 -1.46 2.44 -10.07
C ILE A 197 -1.57 3.88 -9.56
N LEU A 198 -0.48 4.65 -9.53
CA LEU A 198 -0.54 6.07 -9.17
C LEU A 198 -1.41 6.85 -10.17
N GLY A 199 -1.18 6.64 -11.47
CA GLY A 199 -1.97 7.28 -12.51
C GLY A 199 -3.45 6.91 -12.42
N ARG A 200 -3.78 5.64 -12.14
CA ARG A 200 -5.17 5.20 -11.89
C ARG A 200 -5.81 5.88 -10.69
N ILE A 201 -5.10 5.97 -9.56
CA ILE A 201 -5.57 6.67 -8.35
C ILE A 201 -5.93 8.13 -8.69
N GLN A 202 -5.10 8.78 -9.51
CA GLN A 202 -5.31 10.15 -9.91
C GLN A 202 -6.45 10.30 -10.93
N VAL A 203 -6.41 9.60 -12.06
CA VAL A 203 -7.39 9.81 -13.14
C VAL A 203 -8.74 9.14 -12.89
N LEU A 204 -8.75 7.90 -12.37
CA LEU A 204 -9.98 7.14 -12.11
C LEU A 204 -10.48 7.36 -10.69
N GLY A 205 -9.58 7.41 -9.72
CA GLY A 205 -9.90 7.68 -8.33
C GLY A 205 -10.24 9.14 -8.06
N ARG A 206 -9.75 10.08 -8.90
CA ARG A 206 -9.83 11.53 -8.68
C ARG A 206 -9.10 11.97 -7.40
N TYR A 207 -8.01 11.30 -7.03
CA TYR A 207 -7.20 11.62 -5.84
C TYR A 207 -5.72 11.89 -6.16
N ASP A 208 -5.11 12.88 -5.53
CA ASP A 208 -3.74 13.33 -5.80
C ASP A 208 -2.65 12.28 -5.50
N GLY A 209 -2.96 11.26 -4.69
CA GLY A 209 -2.03 10.19 -4.29
C GLY A 209 -1.09 10.58 -3.13
N ARG A 210 -1.31 11.72 -2.47
CA ARG A 210 -0.45 12.17 -1.37
C ARG A 210 -0.43 11.21 -0.19
N GLY A 211 0.75 10.98 0.36
CA GLY A 211 0.95 10.18 1.58
C GLY A 211 0.75 8.67 1.42
N ILE A 212 0.36 8.18 0.23
CA ILE A 212 0.28 6.74 -0.03
C ILE A 212 1.67 6.08 0.09
N LYS A 213 1.68 4.80 0.43
CA LYS A 213 2.90 4.01 0.59
C LYS A 213 2.82 2.76 -0.24
N PHE A 214 3.92 2.44 -0.91
CA PHE A 214 4.11 1.20 -1.64
C PHE A 214 4.80 0.19 -0.74
N VAL A 215 4.23 -1.01 -0.59
CA VAL A 215 4.77 -2.03 0.31
C VAL A 215 4.77 -3.42 -0.34
N LEU A 216 5.73 -4.23 0.05
CA LEU A 216 5.80 -5.66 -0.19
C LEU A 216 5.39 -6.41 1.07
N GLY A 217 4.42 -7.30 0.93
CA GLY A 217 3.96 -8.20 1.98
C GLY A 217 3.86 -9.64 1.47
N GLY A 218 3.32 -10.52 2.32
CA GLY A 218 2.98 -11.88 1.92
C GLY A 218 1.63 -11.96 1.21
N ASN A 219 1.43 -13.04 0.45
CA ASN A 219 0.14 -13.39 -0.16
C ASN A 219 -0.75 -14.29 0.73
N GLY A 220 -0.31 -14.54 1.98
CA GLY A 220 -0.99 -15.41 2.95
C GLY A 220 -0.61 -16.90 2.86
N TYR A 221 0.30 -17.25 1.94
CA TYR A 221 0.90 -18.57 1.80
C TYR A 221 2.43 -18.42 1.72
N SER A 222 3.08 -18.93 0.68
CA SER A 222 4.54 -18.93 0.50
C SER A 222 5.05 -17.84 -0.46
N GLY A 223 4.21 -16.89 -0.88
CA GLY A 223 4.58 -15.92 -1.90
C GLY A 223 4.39 -14.46 -1.48
N PHE A 224 4.67 -13.58 -2.43
CA PHE A 224 4.67 -12.14 -2.25
C PHE A 224 3.43 -11.49 -2.85
N GLU A 225 3.04 -10.35 -2.29
CA GLU A 225 2.04 -9.47 -2.89
C GLU A 225 2.43 -8.01 -2.64
N PHE A 226 2.20 -7.18 -3.65
CA PHE A 226 2.52 -5.76 -3.65
C PHE A 226 1.27 -4.97 -3.30
N TYR A 227 1.38 -3.98 -2.41
CA TYR A 227 0.24 -3.20 -1.95
C TYR A 227 0.49 -1.71 -1.99
N VAL A 228 -0.58 -0.94 -2.18
CA VAL A 228 -0.64 0.49 -1.89
C VAL A 228 -1.50 0.70 -0.65
N ILE A 229 -0.98 1.45 0.33
CA ILE A 229 -1.62 1.68 1.62
C ILE A 229 -1.55 3.15 2.05
N ASP A 230 -2.22 3.45 3.16
CA ASP A 230 -2.11 4.71 3.91
C ASP A 230 -2.71 5.92 3.19
N PHE A 231 -4.03 5.93 3.04
CA PHE A 231 -4.78 6.93 2.27
C PHE A 231 -5.26 8.11 3.11
N HIS A 232 -4.76 8.30 4.34
CA HIS A 232 -5.26 9.34 5.26
C HIS A 232 -4.92 10.79 4.86
N GLN A 233 -4.01 11.00 3.90
CA GLN A 233 -3.56 12.33 3.46
C GLN A 233 -3.96 12.69 2.03
N VAL A 234 -4.54 11.75 1.29
CA VAL A 234 -4.92 11.97 -0.12
C VAL A 234 -6.02 13.02 -0.20
N ARG A 235 -6.01 13.80 -1.28
CA ARG A 235 -7.00 14.85 -1.53
C ARG A 235 -7.63 14.65 -2.90
N ARG A 236 -8.87 15.08 -3.04
CA ARG A 236 -9.49 15.16 -4.36
C ARG A 236 -8.77 16.20 -5.21
N TRP A 237 -8.73 15.96 -6.52
CA TRP A 237 -8.23 16.91 -7.50
C TRP A 237 -9.09 16.84 -8.77
N ASP A 238 -9.05 17.91 -9.55
CA ASP A 238 -10.07 18.17 -10.58
C ASP A 238 -9.78 17.47 -11.92
N CYS A 239 -8.62 16.83 -12.06
CA CYS A 239 -8.23 16.13 -13.28
C CYS A 239 -8.19 17.01 -14.53
N THR A 240 -7.65 18.21 -14.38
CA THR A 240 -7.41 19.14 -15.49
C THR A 240 -5.94 19.48 -15.58
N VAL A 241 -5.48 19.93 -16.75
CA VAL A 241 -4.08 20.30 -16.97
C VAL A 241 -3.68 21.46 -16.07
N GLU A 242 -4.58 22.43 -15.86
CA GLU A 242 -4.33 23.63 -15.05
C GLU A 242 -4.12 23.31 -13.56
N THR A 243 -4.59 22.15 -13.10
CA THR A 243 -4.48 21.71 -11.71
C THR A 243 -3.36 20.69 -11.48
N VAL A 244 -2.58 20.33 -12.52
CA VAL A 244 -1.46 19.37 -12.43
C VAL A 244 -0.42 19.78 -11.39
N GLY A 245 -0.22 21.08 -11.15
CA GLY A 245 0.67 21.56 -10.07
C GLY A 245 0.34 20.95 -8.70
N GLN A 246 -0.93 20.63 -8.43
CA GLN A 246 -1.34 19.95 -7.19
C GLN A 246 -0.79 18.52 -7.10
N LEU A 247 -0.70 17.81 -8.24
CA LEU A 247 -0.10 16.49 -8.32
C LEU A 247 1.42 16.55 -8.10
N VAL A 248 2.10 17.53 -8.69
CA VAL A 248 3.54 17.75 -8.49
C VAL A 248 3.83 18.06 -7.01
N ASP A 249 2.98 18.82 -6.35
CA ASP A 249 3.08 19.06 -4.91
C ASP A 249 2.80 17.81 -4.08
N ALA A 250 1.81 17.01 -4.45
CA ALA A 250 1.53 15.72 -3.81
C ALA A 250 2.72 14.76 -3.96
N TYR A 251 3.37 14.73 -5.14
CA TYR A 251 4.54 13.91 -5.42
C TYR A 251 5.68 14.16 -4.42
N LYS A 252 5.91 15.41 -3.99
CA LYS A 252 6.96 15.74 -3.01
C LYS A 252 6.81 14.95 -1.69
N SER A 253 5.58 14.59 -1.31
CA SER A 253 5.31 13.78 -0.11
C SER A 253 5.59 12.29 -0.28
N ILE A 254 5.58 11.78 -1.52
CA ILE A 254 5.74 10.35 -1.84
C ILE A 254 6.99 10.05 -2.68
N LYS A 255 7.80 11.07 -3.04
CA LYS A 255 8.97 10.94 -3.91
C LYS A 255 9.98 9.88 -3.47
N MET A 256 10.08 9.62 -2.16
CA MET A 256 10.94 8.56 -1.62
C MET A 256 10.51 7.15 -2.06
N TYR A 257 9.22 6.93 -2.35
CA TYR A 257 8.68 5.64 -2.75
C TYR A 257 8.82 5.36 -4.25
N LEU A 258 8.79 6.41 -5.07
CA LEU A 258 8.71 6.32 -6.53
C LEU A 258 10.11 6.45 -7.15
N PRO A 259 10.41 5.81 -8.29
CA PRO A 259 11.71 5.94 -8.95
C PRO A 259 12.16 7.39 -9.12
N PHE A 260 13.46 7.64 -8.94
CA PHE A 260 14.03 8.97 -9.05
C PHE A 260 13.83 9.54 -10.47
N PRO A 261 13.26 10.75 -10.63
CA PRO A 261 12.74 11.24 -11.91
C PRO A 261 13.83 11.76 -12.84
N ARG A 262 14.69 10.85 -13.31
CA ARG A 262 15.83 11.17 -14.16
C ARG A 262 15.77 10.36 -15.45
N ARG A 263 15.75 11.05 -16.58
CA ARG A 263 15.78 10.41 -17.90
C ARG A 263 17.00 9.49 -18.04
N GLY A 264 16.78 8.34 -18.66
CA GLY A 264 17.79 7.28 -18.80
C GLY A 264 17.96 6.39 -17.56
N ASN A 265 17.35 6.71 -16.42
CA ASN A 265 17.19 5.75 -15.34
C ASN A 265 16.11 4.72 -15.74
N ARG A 266 16.46 3.42 -15.73
CA ARG A 266 15.60 2.36 -16.27
C ARG A 266 14.28 2.23 -15.52
N GLU A 267 14.32 2.35 -14.19
CA GLU A 267 13.16 2.26 -13.33
C GLU A 267 12.22 3.45 -13.55
N TYR A 268 12.78 4.64 -13.72
CA TYR A 268 11.98 5.83 -14.01
C TYR A 268 11.33 5.78 -15.39
N GLU A 269 12.05 5.35 -16.43
CA GLU A 269 11.43 5.19 -17.76
C GLU A 269 10.30 4.16 -17.73
N ALA A 270 10.46 3.07 -16.98
CA ALA A 270 9.40 2.09 -16.76
C ALA A 270 8.19 2.72 -16.02
N PHE A 271 8.45 3.50 -14.96
CA PHE A 271 7.42 4.26 -14.25
C PHE A 271 6.67 5.23 -15.17
N ARG A 272 7.37 6.01 -16.01
CA ARG A 272 6.76 6.93 -16.98
C ARG A 272 5.84 6.20 -17.94
N TYR A 273 6.29 5.06 -18.46
CA TYR A 273 5.51 4.22 -19.36
C TYR A 273 4.20 3.76 -18.70
N GLY A 274 4.29 3.16 -17.50
CA GLY A 274 3.11 2.71 -16.76
C GLY A 274 2.17 3.87 -16.37
N TYR A 275 2.73 5.01 -15.97
CA TYR A 275 1.97 6.20 -15.60
C TYR A 275 1.18 6.75 -16.79
N ARG A 276 1.82 6.93 -17.95
CA ARG A 276 1.14 7.35 -19.19
C ARG A 276 0.05 6.37 -19.61
N ALA A 277 0.28 5.07 -19.48
CA ALA A 277 -0.70 4.04 -19.82
C ALA A 277 -2.00 4.17 -19.01
N ALA A 278 -1.95 4.69 -17.78
CA ALA A 278 -3.14 4.95 -16.99
C ALA A 278 -3.96 6.15 -17.51
N TYR A 279 -3.34 7.07 -18.25
CA TYR A 279 -3.93 8.29 -18.80
C TYR A 279 -4.19 8.19 -20.31
N SER A 280 -4.59 7.01 -20.82
CA SER A 280 -4.84 6.80 -22.26
C SER A 280 -5.74 7.87 -22.89
N ASP A 281 -6.74 8.33 -22.13
CA ASP A 281 -7.75 9.30 -22.59
C ASP A 281 -7.35 10.76 -22.33
N HIS A 282 -6.28 10.98 -21.55
CA HIS A 282 -5.82 12.30 -21.12
C HIS A 282 -4.28 12.40 -21.12
N PRO A 283 -3.60 12.12 -22.24
CA PRO A 283 -2.13 12.03 -22.27
C PRO A 283 -1.44 13.34 -21.88
N GLY A 284 -2.02 14.51 -22.19
CA GLY A 284 -1.44 15.81 -21.85
C GLY A 284 -1.33 16.07 -20.35
N ILE A 285 -2.22 15.51 -19.53
CA ILE A 285 -2.12 15.58 -18.07
C ILE A 285 -0.92 14.76 -17.59
N ALA A 286 -0.73 13.57 -18.18
CA ALA A 286 0.37 12.71 -17.79
C ALA A 286 1.73 13.34 -18.13
N ASP A 287 1.83 13.92 -19.32
CA ASP A 287 3.05 14.58 -19.77
C ASP A 287 3.40 15.80 -18.91
N GLU A 288 2.42 16.68 -18.63
CA GLU A 288 2.62 17.85 -17.76
C GLU A 288 3.08 17.45 -16.35
N PHE A 289 2.50 16.39 -15.78
CA PHE A 289 2.92 15.90 -14.47
C PHE A 289 4.35 15.36 -14.50
N LEU A 290 4.69 14.55 -15.51
CA LEU A 290 6.02 13.95 -15.65
C LEU A 290 7.08 15.04 -15.84
N ASP A 291 6.83 16.02 -16.71
CA ASP A 291 7.73 17.16 -16.91
C ASP A 291 7.88 17.97 -15.60
N GLY A 292 6.79 18.16 -14.86
CA GLY A 292 6.79 18.85 -13.57
C GLY A 292 7.61 18.17 -12.47
N ILE A 293 7.70 16.84 -12.46
CA ILE A 293 8.54 16.10 -11.49
C ILE A 293 10.00 15.93 -11.94
N GLU A 294 10.29 16.00 -13.24
CA GLU A 294 11.65 15.92 -13.80
C GLU A 294 12.50 17.17 -13.48
N VAL A 295 11.85 18.29 -13.12
CA VAL A 295 12.51 19.56 -12.79
C VAL A 295 12.69 19.80 -11.27
N LEU A 296 12.28 18.84 -10.43
CA LEU A 296 12.42 18.89 -8.95
C LEU A 296 13.78 18.42 -8.46
#